data_AF-A0A5N1IRK4-F1
#
_entry.id   AF-A0A5N1IRK4-F1
#
_cell.length_a   1.000
_cell.length_b   1.000
_cell.length_c   1.000
_cell.angle_alpha   90.00
_cell.angle_beta   90.00
_cell.angle_gamma   90.00
#
_symmetry.space_group_name_H-M   'P 1'
#
loop_
_entity.id
_entity.type
_entity.pdbx_description
1 polymer ?
#
loop_
_entity_poly.entity_id
_entity_poly.type
_entity_poly.pdbx_seq_one_letter_code
_entity_poly.pdbx_strand_id
1 'polypeptide(L)'
;MNTLKFLLPFSYFFRSRLQAAKDIIFHFYYEWLLAFMLLFYFSGYNLWVSVEQFLLAYFAFIAIYEIGYLGNDVYSVRHETDPRLRVKNFNPSNLQLTIWIVFRIAVFLSITHYLGLLDNYIWWFFYATIVLFFYLHNVLKQKELKTFTFINLAFTRFLAPIFIFLSADQLWMIVPSILICYVLYRTLTYMDSKKLLNMPSRTKPAFKVNYYLLIGGVSLLLTVMVNSYIPVLINGYYLLFWLAFFAKEKVRG
;
A
#
# COMPACT_ATOMS: atom_id res chain seq x y z
N MET A 1 -19.40 20.72 -5.59
CA MET A 1 -18.66 20.11 -4.46
C MET A 1 -17.64 21.12 -3.93
N ASN A 2 -17.30 21.16 -2.63
CA ASN A 2 -16.30 22.13 -2.11
C ASN A 2 -14.88 21.76 -2.60
N THR A 3 -14.21 22.68 -3.31
CA THR A 3 -12.85 22.48 -3.87
C THR A 3 -11.81 22.17 -2.78
N LEU A 4 -11.99 22.64 -1.55
CA LEU A 4 -11.04 22.39 -0.45
C LEU A 4 -11.09 20.94 0.06
N LYS A 5 -12.19 20.22 -0.15
CA LYS A 5 -12.47 18.93 0.50
C LYS A 5 -11.44 17.83 0.20
N PHE A 6 -10.85 17.85 -0.99
CA PHE A 6 -9.86 16.85 -1.44
C PHE A 6 -8.56 17.47 -1.93
N LEU A 7 -8.28 18.71 -1.52
CA LEU A 7 -7.10 19.44 -1.97
C LEU A 7 -5.81 18.81 -1.42
N LEU A 8 -5.75 18.61 -0.11
CA LEU A 8 -4.56 18.05 0.56
C LEU A 8 -4.36 16.57 0.19
N PRO A 9 -3.11 16.11 -0.02
CA PRO A 9 -2.82 14.68 -0.09
C PRO A 9 -3.38 13.92 1.11
N PHE A 10 -3.67 12.64 0.94
CA PHE A 10 -4.27 11.73 1.93
C PHE A 10 -5.76 11.97 2.23
N SER A 11 -6.29 13.18 2.03
CA SER A 11 -7.70 13.49 2.31
C SER A 11 -8.69 12.65 1.51
N TYR A 12 -8.37 12.35 0.24
CA TYR A 12 -9.23 11.55 -0.62
C TYR A 12 -9.17 10.07 -0.26
N PHE A 13 -7.97 9.55 -0.03
CA PHE A 13 -7.71 8.19 0.43
C PHE A 13 -8.44 7.92 1.74
N PHE A 14 -8.32 8.83 2.71
CA PHE A 14 -9.01 8.72 3.98
C PHE A 14 -10.52 8.58 3.78
N ARG A 15 -11.14 9.45 2.97
CA ARG A 15 -12.59 9.42 2.77
C ARG A 15 -13.09 8.24 1.93
N SER A 16 -12.31 7.80 0.95
CA SER A 16 -12.70 6.77 -0.02
C SER A 16 -12.31 5.35 0.42
N ARG A 17 -11.35 5.19 1.34
CA ARG A 17 -10.77 3.89 1.73
C ARG A 17 -10.80 3.60 3.22
N LEU A 18 -10.75 4.62 4.07
CA LEU A 18 -10.66 4.48 5.52
C LEU A 18 -11.99 4.84 6.17
N GLN A 19 -13.06 4.12 5.81
CA GLN A 19 -14.41 4.46 6.23
C GLN A 19 -14.77 3.90 7.61
N ALA A 20 -14.22 2.74 7.99
CA ALA A 20 -14.44 2.14 9.28
C ALA A 20 -13.15 2.06 10.11
N ALA A 21 -13.27 2.06 11.44
CA ALA A 21 -12.14 1.92 12.35
C ALA A 21 -11.30 0.65 12.07
N LYS A 22 -11.97 -0.46 11.68
CA LYS A 22 -11.30 -1.69 11.26
C LYS A 22 -10.39 -1.50 10.04
N ASP A 23 -10.76 -0.62 9.12
CA ASP A 23 -9.97 -0.35 7.91
C ASP A 23 -8.74 0.47 8.29
N ILE A 24 -8.89 1.43 9.20
CA ILE A 24 -7.78 2.23 9.73
C ILE A 24 -6.79 1.33 10.47
N ILE A 25 -7.26 0.51 11.41
CA ILE A 25 -6.41 -0.42 12.17
C ILE A 25 -5.67 -1.37 11.23
N PHE A 26 -6.37 -1.88 10.21
CA PHE A 26 -5.76 -2.73 9.20
C PHE A 26 -4.65 -1.97 8.46
N HIS A 27 -4.91 -0.81 7.83
CA HIS A 27 -3.84 -0.12 7.08
C HIS A 27 -2.67 0.33 7.98
N PHE A 28 -2.98 0.82 9.19
CA PHE A 28 -1.95 1.22 10.15
C PHE A 28 -1.05 0.04 10.50
N TYR A 29 -1.60 -1.08 10.96
CA TYR A 29 -0.78 -2.22 11.38
C TYR A 29 -0.18 -2.94 10.16
N TYR A 30 -0.98 -3.25 9.16
CA TYR A 30 -0.59 -4.14 8.06
C TYR A 30 0.32 -3.48 7.02
N GLU A 31 0.31 -2.15 6.91
CA GLU A 31 1.09 -1.42 5.91
C GLU A 31 2.08 -0.46 6.57
N TRP A 32 1.59 0.49 7.37
CA TRP A 32 2.42 1.61 7.81
C TRP A 32 3.38 1.26 8.94
N LEU A 33 2.90 0.59 9.98
CA LEU A 33 3.69 0.28 11.16
C LEU A 33 4.86 -0.64 10.82
N LEU A 34 4.63 -1.69 10.01
CA LEU A 34 5.73 -2.57 9.59
C LEU A 34 6.76 -1.82 8.74
N ALA A 35 6.31 -1.05 7.75
CA ALA A 35 7.23 -0.27 6.91
C ALA A 35 8.05 0.71 7.77
N PHE A 36 7.41 1.44 8.68
CA PHE A 36 8.08 2.32 9.63
C PHE A 36 9.09 1.58 10.52
N MET A 37 8.73 0.42 11.08
CA MET A 37 9.63 -0.38 11.91
C MET A 37 10.86 -0.84 11.12
N LEU A 38 10.70 -1.25 9.87
CA LEU A 38 11.81 -1.62 9.00
C LEU A 38 12.72 -0.41 8.71
N LEU A 39 12.13 0.75 8.41
CA LEU A 39 12.91 1.98 8.23
C LEU A 39 13.70 2.34 9.49
N PHE A 40 13.04 2.38 10.64
CA PHE A 40 13.66 2.72 11.91
C PHE A 40 14.81 1.76 12.25
N TYR A 41 14.57 0.45 12.06
CA TYR A 41 15.57 -0.58 12.32
C TYR A 41 16.80 -0.48 11.40
N PHE A 42 16.61 -0.28 10.10
CA PHE A 42 17.70 -0.32 9.11
C PHE A 42 18.44 1.00 8.90
N SER A 43 17.77 2.14 9.08
CA SER A 43 18.39 3.46 8.87
C SER A 43 19.35 3.85 9.99
N GLY A 44 19.21 3.26 11.18
CA GLY A 44 19.96 3.66 12.37
C GLY A 44 19.65 5.08 12.86
N TYR A 45 18.62 5.72 12.31
CA TYR A 45 18.16 7.03 12.74
C TYR A 45 17.53 6.97 14.13
N ASN A 46 17.52 8.11 14.82
CA ASN A 46 16.69 8.23 16.01
C ASN A 46 15.19 8.22 15.64
N LEU A 47 14.34 7.94 16.63
CA LEU A 47 12.90 7.77 16.43
C LEU A 47 12.25 8.95 15.67
N TRP A 48 12.59 10.19 16.04
CA TRP A 48 11.97 11.38 15.46
C TRP A 48 12.36 11.58 13.99
N VAL A 49 13.62 11.36 13.67
CA VAL A 49 14.10 11.43 12.28
C VAL A 49 13.45 10.32 11.45
N SER A 50 13.32 9.10 11.97
CA SER A 50 12.59 8.04 11.23
C SER A 50 11.12 8.37 11.02
N VAL A 51 10.46 9.00 12.00
CA VAL A 51 9.06 9.43 11.86
C VAL A 51 8.96 10.51 10.78
N GLU A 52 9.83 11.52 10.81
CA GLU A 52 9.87 12.59 9.81
C GLU A 52 10.08 12.02 8.40
N GLN A 53 11.13 11.21 8.22
CA GLN A 53 11.48 10.62 6.92
C GLN A 53 10.37 9.70 6.38
N PHE A 54 9.78 8.87 7.25
CA PHE A 54 8.66 8.02 6.89
C PHE A 54 7.45 8.84 6.44
N LEU A 55 7.07 9.87 7.21
CA LEU A 55 5.92 10.70 6.88
C LEU A 55 6.15 11.48 5.59
N LEU A 56 7.32 12.09 5.40
CA LEU A 56 7.66 12.79 4.17
C LEU A 56 7.57 11.87 2.95
N ALA A 57 8.24 10.72 2.98
CA ALA A 57 8.20 9.77 1.88
C ALA A 57 6.78 9.20 1.66
N TYR A 58 6.01 8.96 2.72
CA TYR A 58 4.61 8.56 2.62
C TYR A 58 3.72 9.66 2.01
N PHE A 59 3.97 10.94 2.34
CA PHE A 59 3.25 12.08 1.77
C PHE A 59 3.60 12.30 0.30
N ALA A 60 4.86 12.13 -0.09
CA ALA A 60 5.26 12.11 -1.49
C ALA A 60 4.56 10.96 -2.24
N PHE A 61 4.55 9.77 -1.65
CA PHE A 61 3.84 8.61 -2.17
C PHE A 61 2.36 8.89 -2.39
N ILE A 62 1.65 9.30 -1.35
CA ILE A 62 0.20 9.45 -1.40
C ILE A 62 -0.22 10.61 -2.31
N ALA A 63 0.62 11.64 -2.48
CA ALA A 63 0.38 12.73 -3.41
C ALA A 63 0.29 12.22 -4.86
N ILE A 64 1.21 11.36 -5.29
CA ILE A 64 1.14 10.75 -6.62
C ILE A 64 0.07 9.67 -6.69
N TYR A 65 0.01 8.81 -5.67
CA TYR A 65 -0.85 7.63 -5.66
C TYR A 65 -2.36 8.00 -5.66
N GLU A 66 -2.74 9.10 -5.01
CA GLU A 66 -4.12 9.60 -5.05
C GLU A 66 -4.55 10.15 -6.41
N ILE A 67 -3.63 10.64 -7.24
CA ILE A 67 -3.97 11.08 -8.61
C ILE A 67 -4.55 9.89 -9.39
N GLY A 68 -3.93 8.71 -9.26
CA GLY A 68 -4.44 7.46 -9.85
C GLY A 68 -5.83 7.08 -9.33
N TYR A 69 -6.10 7.29 -8.04
CA TYR A 69 -7.42 7.07 -7.45
C TYR A 69 -8.48 8.06 -7.92
N LEU A 70 -8.16 9.35 -7.96
CA LEU A 70 -9.06 10.37 -8.48
C LEU A 70 -9.40 10.10 -9.95
N GLY A 71 -8.39 9.80 -10.77
CA GLY A 71 -8.59 9.45 -12.18
C GLY A 71 -9.51 8.24 -12.36
N ASN A 72 -9.25 7.16 -11.62
CA ASN A 72 -10.08 5.95 -11.67
C ASN A 72 -11.55 6.22 -11.28
N ASP A 73 -11.78 6.96 -10.21
CA ASP A 73 -13.13 7.17 -9.68
C ASP A 73 -13.90 8.20 -10.51
N VAL A 74 -13.24 9.23 -11.05
CA VAL A 74 -13.86 10.17 -12.01
C VAL A 74 -14.21 9.45 -13.32
N TYR A 75 -13.31 8.60 -13.83
CA TYR A 75 -13.58 7.83 -15.04
C TYR A 75 -14.79 6.92 -14.85
N SER A 76 -14.81 6.15 -13.76
CA SER A 76 -15.91 5.24 -13.41
C SER A 76 -17.25 5.99 -13.36
N VAL A 77 -17.36 7.07 -12.57
CA VAL A 77 -18.61 7.83 -12.42
C VAL A 77 -19.15 8.40 -13.73
N ARG A 78 -18.26 8.78 -14.67
CA ARG A 78 -18.66 9.47 -15.90
C ARG A 78 -18.92 8.52 -17.08
N HIS A 79 -18.35 7.32 -17.07
CA HIS A 79 -18.34 6.43 -18.25
C HIS A 79 -18.88 5.02 -17.98
N GLU A 80 -18.95 4.57 -16.72
CA GLU A 80 -19.49 3.24 -16.39
C GLU A 80 -20.99 3.32 -16.12
N THR A 81 -21.72 2.28 -16.52
CA THR A 81 -23.18 2.17 -16.31
C THR A 81 -23.56 1.90 -14.86
N ASP A 82 -22.73 1.17 -14.11
CA ASP A 82 -22.90 0.89 -12.68
C ASP A 82 -21.60 1.24 -11.93
N PRO A 83 -21.32 2.54 -11.73
CA PRO A 83 -20.07 2.99 -11.15
C PRO A 83 -19.99 2.64 -9.66
N ARG A 84 -18.84 2.12 -9.23
CA ARG A 84 -18.61 1.88 -7.80
C ARG A 84 -18.39 3.20 -7.06
N LEU A 85 -19.46 3.73 -6.47
CA LEU A 85 -19.41 4.97 -5.68
C LEU A 85 -18.70 4.76 -4.33
N ARG A 86 -17.43 5.16 -4.25
CA ARG A 86 -16.64 5.13 -3.00
C ARG A 86 -16.85 6.38 -2.15
N VAL A 87 -17.17 7.50 -2.79
CA VAL A 87 -17.55 8.76 -2.14
C VAL A 87 -18.92 9.16 -2.65
N LYS A 88 -19.85 9.43 -1.74
CA LYS A 88 -21.21 9.87 -2.08
C LYS A 88 -21.17 11.18 -2.87
N ASN A 89 -21.93 11.26 -3.95
CA ASN A 89 -22.05 12.43 -4.84
C ASN A 89 -20.70 12.91 -5.41
N PHE A 90 -19.81 11.99 -5.74
CA PHE A 90 -18.49 12.31 -6.29
C PHE A 90 -18.55 12.52 -7.81
N ASN A 91 -18.68 13.76 -8.25
CA ASN A 91 -18.50 14.15 -9.66
C ASN A 91 -17.89 15.56 -9.71
N PRO A 92 -16.56 15.71 -9.50
CA PRO A 92 -15.91 17.02 -9.53
C PRO A 92 -15.94 17.60 -10.95
N SER A 93 -15.87 18.92 -11.08
CA SER A 93 -15.61 19.54 -12.40
C SER A 93 -14.17 19.30 -12.84
N ASN A 94 -13.88 19.46 -14.13
CA ASN A 94 -12.52 19.33 -14.65
C ASN A 94 -11.56 20.34 -13.98
N LEU A 95 -12.01 21.57 -13.75
CA LEU A 95 -11.22 22.58 -13.04
C LEU A 95 -10.85 22.13 -11.62
N GLN A 96 -11.81 21.56 -10.87
CA GLN A 96 -11.56 21.05 -9.53
C GLN A 96 -10.54 19.90 -9.54
N LEU A 97 -10.69 18.96 -10.47
CA LEU A 97 -9.76 17.85 -10.63
C LEU A 97 -8.35 18.36 -10.96
N THR A 98 -8.22 19.31 -11.89
CA THR A 98 -6.93 19.91 -12.26
C THR A 98 -6.27 20.58 -11.06
N ILE A 99 -7.00 21.38 -10.28
CA ILE A 99 -6.48 22.02 -9.06
C ILE A 99 -5.94 20.97 -8.08
N TRP A 100 -6.68 19.88 -7.85
CA TRP A 100 -6.26 18.81 -6.95
C TRP A 100 -5.02 18.04 -7.43
N ILE A 101 -4.87 17.86 -8.74
CA ILE A 101 -3.71 17.20 -9.35
C ILE A 101 -2.50 18.12 -9.25
N VAL A 102 -2.62 19.38 -9.67
CA VAL A 102 -1.52 20.36 -9.63
C VAL A 102 -1.02 20.54 -8.19
N PHE A 103 -1.91 20.66 -7.21
CA PHE A 103 -1.51 20.79 -5.81
C PHE A 103 -0.74 19.56 -5.31
N ARG A 104 -1.17 18.35 -5.69
CA ARG A 104 -0.47 17.10 -5.34
C ARG A 104 0.92 17.02 -5.97
N ILE A 105 1.05 17.39 -7.24
CA ILE A 105 2.34 17.46 -7.92
C ILE A 105 3.25 18.47 -7.20
N ALA A 106 2.73 19.65 -6.84
CA ALA A 106 3.48 20.65 -6.10
C ALA A 106 3.98 20.09 -4.75
N VAL A 107 3.11 19.43 -3.96
CA VAL A 107 3.52 18.80 -2.69
C VAL A 107 4.58 17.73 -2.91
N PHE A 108 4.42 16.86 -3.91
CA PHE A 108 5.41 15.84 -4.26
C PHE A 108 6.77 16.46 -4.60
N LEU A 109 6.79 17.51 -5.42
CA LEU A 109 8.02 18.21 -5.81
C LEU A 109 8.67 18.93 -4.61
N SER A 110 7.87 19.57 -3.75
CA SER A 110 8.37 20.22 -2.53
C SER A 110 9.02 19.22 -1.58
N ILE A 111 8.41 18.05 -1.37
CA ILE A 111 9.00 16.99 -0.54
C ILE A 111 10.27 16.42 -1.20
N THR A 112 10.23 16.17 -2.52
CA THR A 112 11.40 15.70 -3.27
C THR A 112 12.58 16.66 -3.15
N HIS A 113 12.32 17.96 -3.23
CA HIS A 113 13.33 18.99 -3.03
C HIS A 113 13.85 19.01 -1.58
N TYR A 114 12.96 18.99 -0.59
CA TYR A 114 13.33 18.99 0.83
C TYR A 114 14.20 17.78 1.21
N LEU A 115 13.91 16.60 0.65
CA LEU A 115 14.70 15.38 0.85
C LEU A 115 16.01 15.36 0.04
N GLY A 116 16.28 16.34 -0.82
CA GLY A 116 17.47 16.37 -1.67
C GLY A 116 17.47 15.31 -2.79
N LEU A 117 16.29 14.91 -3.27
CA LEU A 117 16.10 13.81 -4.21
C LEU A 117 15.86 14.25 -5.67
N LEU A 118 16.02 15.55 -5.98
CA LEU A 118 15.76 16.07 -7.32
C LEU A 118 16.65 15.43 -8.40
N ASP A 119 17.91 15.16 -8.10
CA ASP A 119 18.86 14.55 -9.04
C ASP A 119 18.93 13.02 -8.91
N ASN A 120 18.11 12.42 -8.04
CA ASN A 120 18.13 10.99 -7.78
C ASN A 120 17.28 10.23 -8.83
N TYR A 121 17.94 9.60 -9.80
CA TYR A 121 17.25 8.86 -10.87
C TYR A 121 16.43 7.66 -10.35
N ILE A 122 16.83 7.02 -9.25
CA ILE A 122 16.11 5.88 -8.67
C ILE A 122 14.76 6.35 -8.12
N TRP A 123 14.72 7.52 -7.46
CA TRP A 123 13.48 8.15 -6.98
C TRP A 123 12.50 8.37 -8.14
N TRP A 124 12.96 9.05 -9.20
CA TRP A 124 12.11 9.32 -10.38
C TRP A 124 11.65 8.06 -11.08
N PHE A 125 12.54 7.08 -11.28
CA PHE A 125 12.21 5.81 -11.92
C PHE A 125 11.15 5.04 -11.11
N PHE A 126 11.25 5.03 -9.79
CA PHE A 126 10.28 4.39 -8.91
C PHE A 126 8.89 5.03 -9.03
N TYR A 127 8.80 6.36 -9.00
CA TYR A 127 7.52 7.07 -9.14
C TYR A 127 6.93 6.99 -10.55
N ALA A 128 7.76 7.04 -11.60
CA ALA A 128 7.33 6.79 -12.97
C ALA A 128 6.73 5.38 -13.11
N THR A 129 7.33 4.40 -12.45
CA THR A 129 6.84 3.01 -12.38
C THR A 129 5.48 2.91 -11.68
N ILE A 130 5.27 3.64 -10.58
CA ILE A 130 3.95 3.72 -9.92
C ILE A 130 2.89 4.30 -10.87
N VAL A 131 3.21 5.41 -11.55
CA VAL A 131 2.30 6.05 -12.51
C VAL A 131 1.94 5.08 -13.64
N LEU A 132 2.94 4.38 -14.20
CA LEU A 132 2.73 3.38 -15.24
C LEU A 132 1.81 2.25 -14.76
N PHE A 133 2.06 1.67 -13.58
CA PHE A 133 1.23 0.57 -13.09
C PHE A 133 -0.20 1.00 -12.78
N PHE A 134 -0.41 2.23 -12.32
CA PHE A 134 -1.76 2.77 -12.17
C PHE A 134 -2.47 2.96 -13.49
N TYR A 135 -1.77 3.54 -14.47
CA TYR A 135 -2.30 3.71 -15.81
C TYR A 135 -2.72 2.37 -16.39
N LEU A 136 -1.83 1.37 -16.35
CA LEU A 136 -2.12 0.01 -16.80
C LEU A 136 -3.30 -0.61 -16.03
N HIS A 137 -3.36 -0.45 -14.71
CA HIS A 137 -4.46 -0.96 -13.88
C HIS A 137 -5.83 -0.40 -14.30
N ASN A 138 -5.86 0.86 -14.72
CA ASN A 138 -7.08 1.55 -15.11
C ASN A 138 -7.48 1.23 -16.56
N VAL A 139 -6.52 1.15 -17.49
CA VAL A 139 -6.77 0.96 -18.93
C VAL A 139 -7.06 -0.49 -19.30
N LEU A 140 -6.37 -1.45 -18.67
CA LEU A 140 -6.59 -2.87 -18.95
C LEU A 140 -8.04 -3.25 -18.61
N LYS A 141 -8.71 -4.03 -19.46
CA LYS A 141 -10.11 -4.43 -19.22
C LYS A 141 -10.22 -5.80 -18.58
N GLN A 142 -9.26 -6.69 -18.87
CA GLN A 142 -9.21 -8.06 -18.39
C GLN A 142 -8.92 -8.09 -16.89
N LYS A 143 -9.75 -8.78 -16.11
CA LYS A 143 -9.63 -8.85 -14.65
C LYS A 143 -8.36 -9.58 -14.20
N GLU A 144 -7.95 -10.55 -15.00
CA GLU A 144 -6.75 -11.36 -14.84
C GLU A 144 -5.51 -10.48 -14.92
N LEU A 145 -5.42 -9.63 -15.96
CA LEU A 145 -4.31 -8.68 -16.12
C LEU A 145 -4.31 -7.60 -15.04
N LYS A 146 -5.49 -7.20 -14.54
CA LYS A 146 -5.59 -6.31 -13.38
C LYS A 146 -5.03 -6.90 -12.10
N THR A 147 -4.97 -8.23 -11.98
CA THR A 147 -4.32 -8.91 -10.84
C THR A 147 -2.81 -8.64 -10.85
N PHE A 148 -2.16 -8.72 -12.01
CA PHE A 148 -0.72 -8.44 -12.13
C PHE A 148 -0.40 -6.97 -11.85
N THR A 149 -1.19 -6.03 -12.35
CA THR A 149 -0.99 -4.62 -11.99
C THR A 149 -1.31 -4.34 -10.51
N PHE A 150 -2.26 -5.08 -9.91
CA PHE A 150 -2.51 -5.00 -8.47
C PHE A 150 -1.33 -5.48 -7.63
N ILE A 151 -0.67 -6.60 -7.99
CA ILE A 151 0.56 -7.07 -7.33
C ILE A 151 1.60 -5.95 -7.30
N ASN A 152 1.84 -5.33 -8.45
CA ASN A 152 2.80 -4.24 -8.59
C ASN A 152 2.41 -3.00 -7.77
N LEU A 153 1.13 -2.61 -7.78
CA LEU A 153 0.62 -1.49 -6.98
C LEU A 153 0.69 -1.78 -5.47
N ALA A 154 0.42 -3.01 -5.04
CA ALA A 154 0.54 -3.40 -3.65
C ALA A 154 2.01 -3.38 -3.19
N PHE A 155 2.90 -3.92 -4.02
CA PHE A 155 4.34 -3.93 -3.76
C PHE A 155 4.92 -2.52 -3.65
N THR A 156 4.71 -1.69 -4.68
CA THR A 156 5.20 -0.31 -4.69
C THR A 156 4.60 0.53 -3.56
N ARG A 157 3.31 0.34 -3.24
CA ARG A 157 2.67 1.01 -2.09
C ARG A 157 3.34 0.70 -0.76
N PHE A 158 3.78 -0.54 -0.54
CA PHE A 158 4.49 -0.90 0.69
C PHE A 158 5.88 -0.27 0.75
N LEU A 159 6.62 -0.31 -0.37
CA LEU A 159 8.00 0.15 -0.42
C LEU A 159 8.16 1.67 -0.52
N ALA A 160 7.21 2.38 -1.13
CA ALA A 160 7.31 3.81 -1.39
C ALA A 160 7.74 4.67 -0.19
N PRO A 161 7.22 4.45 1.05
CA PRO A 161 7.64 5.26 2.19
C PRO A 161 9.05 4.95 2.73
N ILE A 162 9.72 3.90 2.25
CA ILE A 162 10.98 3.42 2.85
C ILE A 162 12.11 3.17 1.87
N PHE A 163 11.83 2.87 0.60
CA PHE A 163 12.83 2.30 -0.32
C PHE A 163 14.07 3.17 -0.51
N ILE A 164 13.91 4.49 -0.52
CA ILE A 164 14.99 5.44 -0.79
C ILE A 164 15.97 5.56 0.39
N PHE A 165 15.55 5.15 1.58
CA PHE A 165 16.34 5.20 2.80
C PHE A 165 17.03 3.87 3.13
N LEU A 166 16.81 2.85 2.31
CA LEU A 166 17.36 1.52 2.52
C LEU A 166 18.40 1.21 1.43
N SER A 167 19.49 0.54 1.83
CA SER A 167 20.47 0.03 0.87
C SER A 167 19.91 -1.14 0.06
N ALA A 168 20.58 -1.49 -1.06
CA ALA A 168 20.21 -2.64 -1.87
C ALA A 168 20.20 -3.95 -1.07
N ASP A 169 21.16 -4.15 -0.16
CA ASP A 169 21.24 -5.34 0.70
C ASP A 169 20.06 -5.39 1.68
N GLN A 170 19.69 -4.25 2.26
CA GLN A 170 18.53 -4.16 3.17
C GLN A 170 17.22 -4.43 2.42
N LEU A 171 17.09 -3.90 1.19
CA LEU A 171 15.97 -4.21 0.31
C LEU A 171 15.92 -5.71 -0.03
N TRP A 172 17.07 -6.34 -0.29
CA TRP A 172 17.17 -7.78 -0.54
C TRP A 172 16.69 -8.62 0.65
N MET A 173 16.94 -8.17 1.89
CA MET A 173 16.46 -8.84 3.10
C MET A 173 14.94 -8.76 3.29
N ILE A 174 14.28 -7.69 2.84
CA ILE A 174 12.84 -7.47 3.07
C ILE A 174 11.96 -7.87 1.89
N VAL A 175 12.38 -7.63 0.65
CA VAL A 175 11.52 -7.72 -0.54
C VAL A 175 10.90 -9.11 -0.73
N PRO A 176 11.66 -10.22 -0.66
CA PRO A 176 11.07 -11.56 -0.79
C PRO A 176 9.97 -11.82 0.25
N SER A 177 10.21 -11.38 1.48
CA SER A 177 9.29 -11.53 2.60
C SER A 177 8.04 -10.67 2.43
N ILE A 178 8.17 -9.44 1.93
CA ILE A 178 7.03 -8.58 1.62
C ILE A 178 6.20 -9.13 0.46
N LEU A 179 6.84 -9.69 -0.58
CA LEU A 179 6.14 -10.31 -1.70
C LEU A 179 5.26 -11.47 -1.22
N ILE A 180 5.78 -12.33 -0.33
CA ILE A 180 5.07 -13.53 0.10
C ILE A 180 4.12 -13.23 1.28
N CYS A 181 4.54 -12.49 2.29
CA CYS A 181 3.72 -12.26 3.49
C CYS A 181 2.63 -11.21 3.27
N TYR A 182 2.90 -10.19 2.45
CA TYR A 182 2.00 -9.05 2.27
C TYR A 182 1.35 -9.06 0.88
N VAL A 183 2.14 -9.01 -0.19
CA VAL A 183 1.62 -8.83 -1.55
C VAL A 183 0.80 -10.03 -1.99
N LEU A 184 1.29 -11.25 -1.78
CA LEU A 184 0.56 -12.48 -2.11
C LEU A 184 -0.76 -12.57 -1.33
N TYR A 185 -0.74 -12.35 -0.01
CA TYR A 185 -1.95 -12.36 0.81
C TYR A 185 -3.00 -11.33 0.33
N ARG A 186 -2.55 -10.11 0.02
CA ARG A 186 -3.39 -9.04 -0.55
C ARG A 186 -3.93 -9.44 -1.93
N THR A 187 -3.13 -10.14 -2.74
CA THR A 187 -3.52 -10.59 -4.07
C THR A 187 -4.59 -11.66 -4.02
N LEU A 188 -4.46 -12.66 -3.14
CA LEU A 188 -5.52 -13.65 -2.91
C LEU A 188 -6.84 -12.96 -2.51
N THR A 189 -6.74 -11.93 -1.66
CA THR A 189 -7.89 -11.12 -1.25
C THR A 189 -8.50 -10.34 -2.41
N TYR A 190 -7.66 -9.77 -3.26
CA TYR A 190 -8.11 -9.06 -4.46
C TYR A 190 -8.82 -10.00 -5.45
N MET A 191 -8.20 -11.14 -5.78
CA MET A 191 -8.76 -12.12 -6.72
C MET A 191 -10.13 -12.64 -6.28
N ASP A 192 -10.28 -12.98 -5.00
CA ASP A 192 -11.56 -13.41 -4.42
C ASP A 192 -12.62 -12.30 -4.54
N SER A 193 -12.27 -11.03 -4.24
CA SER A 193 -13.17 -9.88 -4.42
C SER A 193 -13.59 -9.62 -5.87
N LYS A 194 -12.82 -10.14 -6.83
CA LYS A 194 -13.09 -10.05 -8.27
C LYS A 194 -13.73 -11.30 -8.84
N LYS A 195 -14.07 -12.28 -8.00
CA LYS A 195 -14.63 -13.59 -8.37
C LYS A 195 -13.70 -14.39 -9.30
N LEU A 196 -12.38 -14.18 -9.20
CA LEU A 196 -11.36 -14.93 -9.93
C LEU A 196 -10.87 -16.16 -9.16
N LEU A 197 -11.17 -16.21 -7.86
CA LEU A 197 -10.79 -17.27 -6.96
C LEU A 197 -11.93 -17.48 -5.98
N ASN A 198 -12.18 -18.73 -5.57
CA ASN A 198 -13.22 -19.05 -4.59
C ASN A 198 -12.57 -19.61 -3.32
N MET A 199 -12.40 -18.78 -2.30
CA MET A 199 -11.82 -19.18 -1.02
C MET A 199 -12.71 -18.76 0.16
N PRO A 200 -13.83 -19.45 0.40
CA PRO A 200 -14.83 -19.02 1.39
C PRO A 200 -14.25 -18.98 2.81
N SER A 201 -13.31 -19.87 3.14
CA SER A 201 -12.65 -19.90 4.44
C SER A 201 -11.67 -18.74 4.68
N ARG A 202 -11.29 -17.97 3.65
CA ARG A 202 -10.29 -16.89 3.74
C ARG A 202 -10.66 -15.78 4.72
N THR A 203 -11.95 -15.53 4.87
CA THR A 203 -12.47 -14.50 5.78
C THR A 203 -12.27 -14.87 7.24
N LYS A 204 -12.21 -16.18 7.55
CA LYS A 204 -12.06 -16.72 8.90
C LYS A 204 -10.64 -16.45 9.44
N PRO A 205 -10.50 -15.95 10.68
CA PRO A 205 -9.20 -15.78 11.33
C PRO A 205 -8.31 -17.04 11.32
N ALA A 206 -8.91 -18.23 11.50
CA ALA A 206 -8.18 -19.51 11.45
C ALA A 206 -7.41 -19.72 10.12
N PHE A 207 -8.02 -19.39 8.99
CA PHE A 207 -7.35 -19.49 7.68
C PHE A 207 -6.12 -18.58 7.63
N LYS A 208 -6.21 -17.38 8.20
CA LYS A 208 -5.14 -16.37 8.15
C LYS A 208 -3.98 -16.76 9.05
N VAL A 209 -4.24 -17.30 10.23
CA VAL A 209 -3.21 -17.90 11.09
C VAL A 209 -2.51 -19.05 10.35
N ASN A 210 -3.27 -19.99 9.80
CA ASN A 210 -2.70 -21.13 9.06
C ASN A 210 -1.90 -20.68 7.83
N TYR A 211 -2.35 -19.64 7.13
CA TYR A 211 -1.60 -19.03 6.03
C TYR A 211 -0.21 -18.58 6.50
N TYR A 212 -0.11 -17.81 7.58
CA TYR A 212 1.19 -17.33 8.06
C TYR A 212 2.05 -18.44 8.67
N LEU A 213 1.46 -19.46 9.30
CA LEU A 213 2.20 -20.65 9.74
C LEU A 213 2.83 -21.41 8.56
N LEU A 214 2.09 -21.60 7.46
CA LEU A 214 2.60 -22.25 6.25
C LEU A 214 3.69 -21.40 5.58
N ILE A 215 3.48 -20.08 5.48
CA ILE A 215 4.51 -19.16 4.98
C ILE A 215 5.74 -19.12 5.90
N GLY A 216 5.59 -19.43 7.19
CA GLY A 216 6.70 -19.51 8.15
C GLY A 216 7.83 -20.45 7.69
N GLY A 217 7.50 -21.58 7.05
CA GLY A 217 8.51 -22.47 6.46
C GLY A 217 9.30 -21.81 5.33
N VAL A 218 8.64 -21.03 4.48
CA VAL A 218 9.31 -20.26 3.42
C VAL A 218 10.14 -19.13 4.02
N SER A 219 9.66 -18.47 5.07
CA SER A 219 10.42 -17.44 5.79
C SER A 219 11.69 -17.98 6.44
N LEU A 220 11.66 -19.20 6.99
CA LEU A 220 12.85 -19.86 7.52
C LEU A 220 13.89 -20.12 6.42
N LEU A 221 13.45 -20.63 5.26
CA LEU A 221 14.33 -20.81 4.10
C LEU A 221 14.94 -19.48 3.65
N LEU A 222 14.12 -18.43 3.52
CA LEU A 222 14.59 -17.09 3.16
C LEU A 222 15.62 -16.58 4.17
N THR A 223 15.43 -16.83 5.46
CA THR A 223 16.40 -16.43 6.49
C THR A 223 17.78 -17.04 6.27
N VAL A 224 17.85 -18.30 5.85
CA VAL A 224 19.12 -18.95 5.49
C VAL A 224 19.69 -18.33 4.20
N MET A 225 18.86 -18.13 3.17
CA MET A 225 19.30 -17.62 1.87
C MET A 225 19.82 -16.18 1.93
N VAL A 226 19.20 -15.32 2.74
CA VAL A 226 19.60 -13.91 2.89
C VAL A 226 20.53 -13.68 4.09
N ASN A 227 20.89 -14.76 4.82
CA ASN A 227 21.68 -14.72 6.05
C ASN A 227 21.18 -13.67 7.06
N SER A 228 19.87 -13.64 7.31
CA SER A 228 19.22 -12.63 8.15
C SER A 228 17.92 -13.15 8.73
N TYR A 229 17.62 -12.81 10.00
CA TYR A 229 16.38 -13.21 10.68
C TYR A 229 15.15 -12.38 10.26
N ILE A 230 15.35 -11.32 9.47
CA ILE A 230 14.32 -10.36 9.06
C ILE A 230 13.10 -11.02 8.37
N PRO A 231 13.25 -12.01 7.47
CA PRO A 231 12.12 -12.74 6.90
C PRO A 231 11.19 -13.39 7.93
N VAL A 232 11.76 -14.02 8.96
CA VAL A 232 10.99 -14.64 10.05
C VAL A 232 10.30 -13.58 10.90
N LEU A 233 10.95 -12.45 11.17
CA LEU A 233 10.31 -11.36 11.91
C LEU A 233 9.13 -10.74 11.15
N ILE A 234 9.26 -10.53 9.83
CA ILE A 234 8.17 -10.03 9.00
C ILE A 234 6.98 -11.00 9.02
N ASN A 235 7.22 -12.31 8.91
CA ASN A 235 6.17 -13.32 9.01
C ASN A 235 5.53 -13.33 10.41
N GLY A 236 6.36 -13.35 11.46
CA GLY A 236 5.93 -13.31 12.85
C GLY A 236 5.06 -12.10 13.16
N TYR A 237 5.41 -10.92 12.62
CA TYR A 237 4.62 -9.71 12.74
C TYR A 237 3.17 -9.90 12.25
N TYR A 238 2.97 -10.43 11.05
CA TYR A 238 1.63 -10.69 10.52
C TYR A 238 0.92 -11.84 11.23
N LEU A 239 1.65 -12.87 11.66
CA LEU A 239 1.11 -13.99 12.42
C LEU A 239 0.54 -13.52 13.76
N LEU A 240 1.29 -12.70 14.51
CA LEU A 240 0.86 -12.16 15.80
C LEU A 240 -0.43 -11.36 15.69
N PHE A 241 -0.58 -10.56 14.63
CA PHE A 241 -1.83 -9.86 14.34
C PHE A 241 -3.02 -10.81 14.24
N TRP A 242 -2.91 -11.86 13.43
CA TRP A 242 -4.03 -12.79 13.25
C TRP A 242 -4.28 -13.71 14.44
N LEU A 243 -3.23 -14.06 15.20
CA LEU A 243 -3.38 -14.77 16.47
C LEU A 243 -4.23 -13.95 17.45
N ALA A 244 -3.99 -12.64 17.57
CA ALA A 244 -4.80 -11.77 18.43
C ALA A 244 -6.28 -11.73 17.99
N PHE A 245 -6.55 -11.65 16.69
CA PHE A 245 -7.92 -11.70 16.16
C PHE A 245 -8.59 -13.06 16.35
N PHE A 246 -7.86 -14.15 16.15
CA PHE A 246 -8.35 -15.51 16.34
C PHE A 246 -8.67 -15.80 17.82
N ALA A 247 -7.81 -15.37 18.73
CA ALA A 247 -8.07 -15.47 20.17
C ALA A 247 -9.33 -14.70 20.58
N LYS A 248 -9.50 -13.47 20.07
CA LYS A 248 -10.69 -12.65 20.32
C LYS A 248 -11.98 -13.27 19.80
N GLU A 249 -11.94 -13.96 18.66
CA GLU A 249 -13.09 -14.68 18.10
C GLU A 249 -13.50 -15.85 19.02
N LYS A 250 -12.53 -16.65 19.48
CA LYS A 250 -12.79 -17.78 20.40
C LYS A 250 -13.32 -17.39 21.78
N VAL A 251 -13.02 -16.19 22.27
CA VAL A 251 -13.53 -15.71 23.56
C VAL A 251 -14.98 -15.22 23.46
N ARG A 252 -15.46 -14.87 22.25
CA ARG A 252 -16.80 -14.30 22.02
C ARG A 252 -17.84 -15.32 21.56
N GLY A 253 -17.42 -16.48 21.08
CA GLY A 253 -18.29 -17.59 20.66
C GLY A 253 -18.35 -18.64 21.76
#